data_AF-A0AAD7FCB7-F1
#
_entry.id   AF-A0AAD7FCB7-F1
#
_cell.length_a   1.000
_cell.length_b   1.000
_cell.length_c   1.000
_cell.angle_alpha   90.00
_cell.angle_beta   90.00
_cell.angle_gamma   90.00
#
_symmetry.space_group_name_H-M   'P 1'
#
loop_
_entity.id
_entity.type
_entity.pdbx_description
1 polymer ?
#
loop_
_entity_poly.entity_id
_entity_poly.type
_entity_poly.pdbx_seq_one_letter_code
_entity_poly.pdbx_strand_id
1 'polypeptide(L)'
;MLQLSRAPLTIHHTPLLIRDASELACCTDCQSRNKRRIYSNHPVHYHEYVAQVGSDYAPPDLVVAFDSGASQPQYRAAWKQTIQLLVERGVPLVFTAFCQEEALNGGKFLISSGAALVSDLGPCHNPWGSLLNRKALGPARSFDSNSMCLAGGFRRG
;
A
#
# COMPACT_ATOMS: atom_id res chain seq x y z
N MET A 1 25.19 -25.71 -5.74
CA MET A 1 25.42 -24.49 -4.93
C MET A 1 25.49 -23.33 -5.92
N LEU A 2 24.36 -22.68 -6.18
CA LEU A 2 24.21 -21.60 -7.16
C LEU A 2 23.27 -20.55 -6.57
N GLN A 3 23.77 -19.32 -6.49
CA GLN A 3 23.09 -18.14 -6.00
C GLN A 3 21.79 -17.90 -6.76
N LEU A 4 20.67 -17.87 -6.03
CA LEU A 4 19.44 -17.26 -6.52
C LEU A 4 19.66 -15.74 -6.50
N SER A 5 19.89 -15.17 -7.69
CA SER A 5 19.85 -13.73 -7.87
C SER A 5 18.46 -13.24 -7.48
N ARG A 6 18.40 -12.53 -6.35
CA ARG A 6 17.27 -11.69 -5.97
C ARG A 6 16.97 -10.78 -7.14
N ALA A 7 15.85 -11.01 -7.84
CA ALA A 7 15.25 -9.95 -8.63
C ALA A 7 14.68 -8.96 -7.61
N PRO A 8 15.23 -7.74 -7.48
CA PRO A 8 14.61 -6.73 -6.65
C PRO A 8 13.23 -6.45 -7.23
N LEU A 9 12.21 -6.43 -6.38
CA LEU A 9 10.96 -5.76 -6.72
C LEU A 9 11.34 -4.29 -6.92
N THR A 10 11.47 -3.89 -8.17
CA THR A 10 11.78 -2.53 -8.57
C THR A 10 10.65 -1.63 -8.07
N ILE A 11 10.87 -0.94 -6.96
CA ILE A 11 10.33 0.41 -6.83
C ILE A 11 10.95 1.16 -8.00
N HIS A 12 10.14 1.48 -9.01
CA HIS A 12 10.59 2.33 -10.10
C HIS A 12 10.92 3.70 -9.52
N HIS A 13 12.15 3.89 -9.04
CA HIS A 13 12.85 5.17 -9.09
C HIS A 13 13.22 5.44 -10.54
N THR A 14 12.20 5.61 -11.38
CA THR A 14 12.39 6.22 -12.68
C THR A 14 11.98 7.68 -12.50
N PRO A 15 12.87 8.66 -12.73
CA PRO A 15 12.46 10.05 -12.87
C PRO A 15 11.73 10.16 -14.22
N LEU A 16 10.56 9.55 -14.31
CA LEU A 16 9.62 9.82 -15.37
C LEU A 16 8.80 11.00 -14.87
N LEU A 17 9.12 12.16 -15.41
CA LEU A 17 8.23 13.31 -15.46
C LEU A 17 6.94 12.89 -16.20
N ILE A 18 6.07 12.11 -15.57
CA ILE A 18 4.70 11.87 -16.04
C ILE A 18 3.83 12.66 -15.07
N ARG A 19 3.56 13.90 -15.46
CA ARG A 19 2.62 14.82 -14.79
C ARG A 19 1.18 14.61 -15.27
N ASP A 20 0.88 13.46 -15.88
CA ASP A 20 -0.43 13.22 -16.49
C ASP A 20 -1.22 12.18 -15.71
N ALA A 21 -2.35 12.63 -15.16
CA ALA A 21 -3.39 11.72 -14.71
C ALA A 21 -3.86 10.91 -15.92
N SER A 22 -3.58 9.62 -15.92
CA SER A 22 -3.96 8.72 -17.01
C SER A 22 -5.29 8.06 -16.68
N GLU A 23 -6.25 8.15 -17.59
CA GLU A 23 -7.49 7.38 -17.48
C GLU A 23 -7.21 5.94 -17.92
N LEU A 24 -7.42 5.02 -16.98
CA LEU A 24 -7.24 3.60 -17.20
C LEU A 24 -8.58 2.98 -17.63
N ALA A 25 -8.54 2.07 -18.60
CA ALA A 25 -9.73 1.35 -19.04
C ALA A 25 -10.44 0.65 -17.86
N CYS A 26 -11.75 0.85 -17.76
CA CYS A 26 -12.65 0.12 -16.87
C CYS A 26 -13.18 -1.15 -17.55
N CYS A 27 -13.68 -2.14 -16.79
CA CYS A 27 -14.46 -3.24 -17.37
C CYS A 27 -15.81 -2.73 -17.91
N THR A 28 -16.48 -3.53 -18.76
CA THR A 28 -17.75 -3.16 -19.41
C THR A 28 -18.85 -2.75 -18.42
N ASP A 29 -18.98 -3.45 -17.30
CA ASP A 29 -19.96 -3.09 -16.26
C ASP A 29 -19.65 -1.71 -15.65
N CYS A 30 -18.40 -1.45 -15.26
CA CYS A 30 -17.99 -0.14 -14.73
C CYS A 30 -18.20 0.99 -15.75
N GLN A 31 -17.90 0.76 -17.03
CA GLN A 31 -18.15 1.75 -18.09
C GLN A 31 -19.64 2.06 -18.25
N SER A 32 -20.50 1.03 -18.25
CA SER A 32 -21.96 1.21 -18.35
C SER A 32 -22.55 2.01 -17.18
N ARG A 33 -21.87 1.98 -16.02
CA ARG A 33 -22.21 2.75 -14.81
C ARG A 33 -21.46 4.07 -14.69
N ASN A 34 -20.82 4.52 -15.77
CA ASN A 34 -20.05 5.75 -15.85
C ASN A 34 -18.98 5.88 -14.74
N LYS A 35 -18.33 4.77 -14.39
CA LYS A 35 -17.22 4.74 -13.43
C LYS A 35 -15.90 4.98 -14.17
N ARG A 36 -15.06 5.83 -13.57
CA ARG A 36 -13.73 6.17 -14.09
C ARG A 36 -12.65 5.60 -13.19
N ARG A 37 -11.51 5.21 -13.78
CA ARG A 37 -10.31 4.80 -13.07
C ARG A 37 -9.19 5.73 -13.48
N ILE A 38 -8.73 6.56 -12.56
CA ILE A 38 -7.71 7.58 -12.82
C ILE A 38 -6.45 7.17 -12.07
N TYR A 39 -5.31 7.23 -12.74
CA TYR A 39 -3.99 6.96 -12.16
C TYR A 39 -3.15 8.22 -12.22
N SER A 40 -2.63 8.66 -11.09
CA SER A 40 -1.63 9.72 -11.00
C SER A 40 -0.40 9.22 -10.26
N ASN A 41 0.78 9.67 -10.68
CA ASN A 41 2.03 9.39 -10.00
C ASN A 41 2.67 10.70 -9.54
N HIS A 42 3.23 10.69 -8.34
CA HIS A 42 3.84 11.86 -7.72
C HIS A 42 5.24 11.46 -7.20
N PRO A 43 6.33 12.10 -7.67
CA PRO A 43 7.70 11.75 -7.29
C PRO A 43 8.10 12.37 -5.94
N VAL A 44 7.15 12.46 -5.01
CA VAL A 44 7.30 13.03 -3.67
C VAL A 44 6.59 12.13 -2.67
N HIS A 45 6.92 12.24 -1.39
CA HIS A 45 6.17 11.54 -0.37
C HIS A 45 4.76 12.13 -0.23
N TYR A 46 3.82 11.32 0.23
CA TYR A 46 2.41 11.72 0.28
C TYR A 46 2.18 12.99 1.12
N HIS A 47 2.84 13.11 2.28
CA HIS A 47 2.74 14.30 3.13
C HIS A 47 3.32 15.56 2.47
N GLU A 48 4.36 15.42 1.64
CA GLU A 48 4.92 16.53 0.85
C GLU A 48 3.96 16.92 -0.26
N TYR A 49 3.34 15.95 -0.94
CA TYR A 49 2.29 16.20 -1.93
C TYR A 49 1.12 16.98 -1.31
N VAL A 50 0.61 16.56 -0.15
CA VAL A 50 -0.48 17.28 0.54
C VAL A 50 -0.07 18.71 0.88
N ALA A 51 1.16 18.92 1.35
CA ALA A 51 1.67 20.25 1.64
C ALA A 51 1.80 21.12 0.38
N GLN A 52 2.23 20.55 -0.75
CA GLN A 52 2.34 21.25 -2.04
C GLN A 52 0.99 21.63 -2.64
N VAL A 53 -0.02 20.76 -2.52
CA VAL A 53 -1.38 21.04 -3.00
C VAL A 53 -2.10 22.05 -2.11
N GLY A 54 -1.82 22.07 -0.80
CA GLY A 54 -2.31 23.09 0.12
C GLY A 54 -3.83 23.09 0.24
N SER A 55 -4.47 24.22 -0.09
CA SER A 55 -5.93 24.41 0.03
C SER A 55 -6.74 23.51 -0.90
N ASP A 56 -6.14 23.07 -2.00
CA ASP A 56 -6.83 22.28 -3.04
C ASP A 56 -6.83 20.79 -2.71
N TYR A 57 -6.25 20.41 -1.57
CA TYR A 57 -6.14 19.01 -1.17
C TYR A 57 -7.50 18.46 -0.74
N ALA A 58 -8.00 17.50 -1.52
CA ALA A 58 -9.13 16.69 -1.15
C ALA A 58 -8.65 15.39 -0.48
N PRO A 59 -9.07 15.10 0.77
CA PRO A 59 -8.71 13.85 1.43
C PRO A 59 -9.34 12.66 0.71
N PRO A 60 -8.62 11.53 0.55
CA PRO A 60 -9.19 10.34 -0.04
C PRO A 60 -10.16 9.66 0.95
N ASP A 61 -11.11 8.90 0.41
CA ASP A 61 -12.02 8.08 1.22
C ASP A 61 -11.33 6.87 1.86
N LEU A 62 -10.25 6.38 1.24
CA LEU A 62 -9.46 5.25 1.70
C LEU A 62 -8.03 5.32 1.15
N VAL A 63 -7.04 5.00 1.99
CA VAL A 63 -5.66 4.75 1.59
C VAL A 63 -5.33 3.27 1.74
N VAL A 64 -4.69 2.69 0.72
CA VAL A 64 -4.19 1.31 0.79
C VAL A 64 -2.71 1.30 0.47
N ALA A 65 -1.91 0.76 1.37
CA ALA A 65 -0.47 0.63 1.20
C ALA A 65 -0.09 -0.85 1.09
N PHE A 66 0.25 -1.27 -0.13
CA PHE A 66 0.62 -2.66 -0.41
C PHE A 66 2.09 -2.91 -0.12
N ASP A 67 2.36 -3.83 0.81
CA ASP A 67 3.69 -4.37 1.12
C ASP A 67 4.76 -3.27 1.22
N SER A 68 4.39 -2.18 1.91
CA SER A 68 5.05 -0.86 1.79
C SER A 68 6.42 -0.76 2.45
N GLY A 69 6.81 -1.76 3.24
CA GLY A 69 8.02 -1.72 4.06
C GLY A 69 8.01 -0.59 5.08
N ALA A 70 6.85 -0.05 5.47
CA ALA A 70 6.76 1.19 6.24
C ALA A 70 7.45 1.16 7.61
N SER A 71 7.56 -0.01 8.24
CA SER A 71 8.28 -0.17 9.50
C SER A 71 9.80 -0.25 9.34
N GLN A 72 10.32 -0.42 8.11
CA GLN A 72 11.75 -0.60 7.84
C GLN A 72 12.53 0.70 8.04
N PRO A 73 13.77 0.65 8.57
CA PRO A 73 14.52 1.84 8.98
C PRO A 73 14.64 2.93 7.91
N GLN A 74 14.87 2.55 6.65
CA GLN A 74 15.09 3.48 5.55
C GLN A 74 13.82 4.23 5.09
N TYR A 75 12.62 3.72 5.41
CA TYR A 75 11.35 4.34 5.02
C TYR A 75 10.54 4.88 6.21
N ARG A 76 10.94 4.49 7.43
CA ARG A 76 10.19 4.73 8.67
C ARG A 76 9.86 6.20 8.91
N ALA A 77 10.80 7.12 8.66
CA ALA A 77 10.59 8.55 8.91
C ALA A 77 9.50 9.13 8.00
N ALA A 78 9.59 8.89 6.68
CA ALA A 78 8.64 9.38 5.70
C ALA A 78 7.24 8.76 5.90
N TRP A 79 7.16 7.46 6.21
CA TRP A 79 5.89 6.82 6.51
C TRP A 79 5.27 7.33 7.81
N LYS A 80 6.07 7.60 8.86
CA LYS A 80 5.54 8.12 10.11
C LYS A 80 4.81 9.44 9.89
N GLN A 81 5.43 10.37 9.17
CA GLN A 81 4.81 11.67 8.83
C GLN A 81 3.53 11.48 8.00
N THR A 82 3.56 10.58 7.02
CA THR A 82 2.38 10.24 6.20
C THR A 82 1.24 9.68 7.05
N ILE A 83 1.53 8.72 7.93
CA ILE A 83 0.51 8.09 8.78
C ILE A 83 -0.07 9.11 9.77
N GLN A 84 0.77 9.93 10.40
CA GLN A 84 0.33 10.99 11.31
C GLN A 84 -0.62 11.97 10.62
N LEU A 85 -0.26 12.43 9.41
CA LEU A 85 -1.13 13.29 8.60
C LEU A 85 -2.48 12.62 8.30
N LEU A 86 -2.47 11.35 7.91
CA LEU A 86 -3.71 10.62 7.60
C LEU A 86 -4.59 10.42 8.85
N VAL A 87 -3.98 10.12 10.00
CA VAL A 87 -4.66 10.01 11.30
C VAL A 87 -5.27 11.35 11.70
N GLU A 88 -4.51 12.44 11.64
CA GLU A 88 -4.98 13.79 11.96
C GLU A 88 -6.16 14.22 11.08
N ARG A 89 -6.15 13.80 9.81
CA ARG A 89 -7.23 14.08 8.84
C ARG A 89 -8.39 13.09 8.92
N GLY A 90 -8.31 12.06 9.76
CA GLY A 90 -9.35 11.04 9.90
C GLY A 90 -9.56 10.20 8.64
N VAL A 91 -8.53 10.03 7.82
CA VAL A 91 -8.57 9.28 6.56
C VAL A 91 -8.36 7.79 6.83
N PRO A 92 -9.33 6.90 6.51
CA PRO A 92 -9.16 5.47 6.69
C PRO A 92 -7.96 4.93 5.92
N LEU A 93 -7.20 4.01 6.52
CA LEU A 93 -6.09 3.33 5.85
C LEU A 93 -6.05 1.83 6.13
N VAL A 94 -5.45 1.08 5.20
CA VAL A 94 -5.14 -0.34 5.33
C VAL A 94 -3.72 -0.60 4.80
N PHE A 95 -2.91 -1.31 5.57
CA PHE A 95 -1.57 -1.72 5.17
C PHE A 95 -1.51 -3.24 5.05
N THR A 96 -0.94 -3.72 3.95
CA THR A 96 -0.61 -5.13 3.79
C THR A 96 0.85 -5.38 4.08
N ALA A 97 1.17 -6.64 4.32
CA ALA A 97 2.52 -7.13 4.54
C ALA A 97 2.73 -8.45 3.80
N PHE A 98 3.98 -8.70 3.42
CA PHE A 98 4.35 -9.91 2.70
C PHE A 98 4.32 -11.14 3.61
N CYS A 99 4.66 -10.98 4.89
CA CYS A 99 4.65 -12.05 5.88
C CYS A 99 4.11 -11.58 7.24
N GLN A 100 3.87 -12.54 8.14
CA GLN A 100 3.34 -12.27 9.47
C GLN A 100 4.28 -11.40 10.34
N GLU A 101 5.59 -11.58 10.22
CA GLU A 101 6.57 -10.77 10.95
C GLU A 101 6.50 -9.30 10.54
N GLU A 102 6.45 -9.03 9.24
CA GLU A 102 6.24 -7.69 8.69
C GLU A 102 4.90 -7.11 9.14
N ALA A 103 3.83 -7.91 9.17
CA ALA A 103 2.53 -7.47 9.64
C ALA A 103 2.56 -7.04 11.11
N LEU A 104 3.20 -7.83 11.98
CA LEU A 104 3.33 -7.51 13.40
C LEU A 104 4.16 -6.24 13.63
N ASN A 105 5.28 -6.10 12.92
CA ASN A 105 6.14 -4.91 13.00
C ASN A 105 5.43 -3.66 12.43
N GLY A 106 4.70 -3.83 11.33
CA GLY A 106 3.86 -2.81 10.72
C GLY A 106 2.76 -2.34 11.66
N GLY A 107 2.01 -3.25 12.29
CA GLY A 107 0.96 -2.90 13.24
C GLY A 107 1.46 -2.12 14.45
N LYS A 108 2.57 -2.56 15.06
CA LYS A 108 3.24 -1.79 16.13
C LYS A 108 3.65 -0.40 15.66
N PHE A 109 4.16 -0.29 14.44
CA PHE A 109 4.56 0.98 13.86
C PHE A 109 3.36 1.92 13.60
N LEU A 110 2.26 1.40 13.06
CA LEU A 110 1.01 2.14 12.86
C LEU A 110 0.48 2.71 14.19
N ILE A 111 0.40 1.87 15.24
CA ILE A 111 -0.02 2.29 16.58
C ILE A 111 0.92 3.38 17.12
N SER A 112 2.23 3.18 17.03
CA SER A 112 3.22 4.18 17.48
C SER A 112 3.18 5.50 16.68
N SER A 113 2.51 5.50 15.53
CA SER A 113 2.30 6.68 14.68
C SER A 113 0.93 7.33 14.90
N GLY A 114 0.16 6.88 15.90
CA GLY A 114 -1.13 7.46 16.30
C GLY A 114 -2.36 6.75 15.74
N ALA A 115 -2.21 5.67 14.95
CA ALA A 115 -3.35 4.95 14.41
C ALA A 115 -4.05 4.09 15.48
N ALA A 116 -5.38 4.20 15.56
CA ALA A 116 -6.22 3.31 16.37
C ALA A 116 -6.70 2.13 15.51
N LEU A 117 -6.00 1.00 15.58
CA LEU A 117 -6.29 -0.14 14.71
C LEU A 117 -7.66 -0.75 14.99
N VAL A 118 -8.38 -1.12 13.92
CA VAL A 118 -9.56 -1.96 13.97
C VAL A 118 -9.09 -3.40 14.14
N SER A 119 -9.61 -4.10 15.15
CA SER A 119 -9.21 -5.48 15.50
C SER A 119 -9.21 -6.42 14.30
N ASP A 120 -10.20 -6.27 13.44
CA ASP A 120 -10.45 -7.18 12.31
C ASP A 120 -9.54 -6.90 11.11
N LEU A 121 -8.78 -5.80 11.14
CA LEU A 121 -7.87 -5.38 10.08
C LEU A 121 -6.39 -5.60 10.43
N GLY A 122 -6.13 -6.38 11.47
CA GLY A 122 -4.81 -6.93 11.77
C GLY A 122 -4.01 -6.20 12.85
N PRO A 123 -2.82 -6.74 13.20
CA PRO A 123 -2.05 -7.73 12.44
C PRO A 123 -2.70 -9.12 12.31
N CYS A 124 -3.00 -9.58 11.09
CA CYS A 124 -3.63 -10.87 10.84
C CYS A 124 -3.38 -11.38 9.41
N HIS A 125 -3.80 -12.62 9.11
CA HIS A 125 -3.82 -13.11 7.73
C HIS A 125 -4.84 -12.31 6.91
N ASN A 126 -4.48 -11.94 5.68
CA ASN A 126 -5.33 -11.15 4.80
C ASN A 126 -6.45 -12.03 4.21
N PRO A 127 -7.73 -11.84 4.59
CA PRO A 127 -8.83 -12.63 4.04
C PRO A 127 -9.11 -12.30 2.56
N TRP A 128 -8.58 -11.17 2.07
CA TRP A 128 -8.66 -10.73 0.68
C TRP A 128 -7.37 -10.99 -0.11
N GLY A 129 -6.39 -11.66 0.51
CA GLY A 129 -5.13 -12.02 -0.16
C GLY A 129 -5.43 -12.99 -1.29
N SER A 130 -5.07 -12.61 -2.52
CA SER A 130 -5.21 -13.50 -3.67
C SER A 130 -4.02 -14.46 -3.70
N LEU A 131 -4.30 -15.76 -3.82
CA LEU A 131 -3.31 -16.75 -4.19
C LEU A 131 -3.07 -16.63 -5.70
N LEU A 132 -1.97 -16.02 -6.11
CA LEU A 132 -1.56 -16.07 -7.50
C LEU A 132 -0.94 -17.44 -7.76
N ASN A 133 -1.55 -18.21 -8.66
CA ASN A 133 -0.99 -19.46 -9.15
C ASN A 133 0.16 -19.13 -10.12
N ARG A 134 1.40 -19.08 -9.62
CA ARG A 134 2.58 -19.06 -10.50
C ARG A 134 3.00 -20.49 -10.78
N LYS A 135 3.23 -20.82 -12.07
CA LYS A 135 3.97 -22.04 -12.38
C LYS A 135 5.38 -21.85 -11.82
N ALA A 136 5.77 -22.63 -10.81
CA ALA A 136 7.14 -22.62 -10.36
C ALA A 136 8.03 -23.04 -11.53
N LEU A 137 9.28 -22.57 -11.53
CA LEU A 137 10.31 -23.09 -12.42
C LEU A 137 10.70 -24.50 -11.93
N GLY A 138 9.82 -25.49 -12.15
CA GLY A 138 9.98 -26.87 -11.71
C GLY A 138 8.66 -27.67 -11.74
N PRO A 139 8.69 -28.99 -11.43
CA PRO A 139 7.50 -29.84 -11.42
C PRO A 139 6.53 -29.54 -10.25
N ALA A 140 6.94 -28.73 -9.28
CA ALA A 140 6.08 -28.28 -8.20
C ALA A 140 5.23 -27.07 -8.63
N ARG A 141 3.93 -27.09 -8.33
CA ARG A 141 3.12 -25.86 -8.32
C ARG A 141 3.40 -25.15 -6.99
N SER A 142 3.96 -23.95 -7.00
CA SER A 142 4.05 -23.11 -5.81
C SER A 142 2.94 -22.07 -5.84
N PHE A 143 2.30 -21.84 -4.70
CA PHE A 143 1.38 -20.72 -4.53
C PHE A 143 2.17 -19.55 -3.95
N ASP A 144 2.27 -18.46 -4.70
CA ASP A 144 2.86 -17.23 -4.20
C ASP A 144 1.73 -16.21 -4.01
N SER A 145 1.37 -15.95 -2.77
CA SER A 145 0.48 -14.83 -2.42
C SER A 145 1.28 -13.55 -2.37
N ASN A 146 0.86 -12.57 -3.18
CA ASN A 146 1.24 -11.18 -2.94
C ASN A 146 0.34 -10.66 -1.79
N SER A 147 0.91 -10.04 -0.75
CA SER A 147 0.17 -9.45 0.39
C SER A 147 -0.58 -10.45 1.30
N MET A 148 0.15 -11.43 1.87
CA MET A 148 -0.40 -12.49 2.75
C MET A 148 -1.08 -11.99 4.03
N CYS A 149 -0.64 -10.86 4.55
CA CYS A 149 -1.06 -10.39 5.85
C CYS A 149 -1.55 -8.94 5.80
N LEU A 150 -2.45 -8.59 6.71
CA LEU A 150 -2.74 -7.19 7.03
C LEU A 150 -1.83 -6.79 8.18
N ALA A 151 -1.10 -5.69 8.01
CA ALA A 151 -0.33 -5.08 9.09
C ALA A 151 -1.22 -4.28 10.04
N GLY A 152 -2.34 -3.77 9.54
CA GLY A 152 -3.30 -3.00 10.31
C GLY A 152 -4.16 -2.12 9.40
N GLY A 153 -5.34 -1.78 9.89
CA GLY A 153 -6.16 -0.72 9.30
C GLY A 153 -6.83 0.09 10.39
N PHE A 154 -7.14 1.35 10.11
CA PHE A 154 -7.92 2.18 11.02
C PHE A 154 -9.11 2.82 10.29
N ARG A 155 -10.16 3.10 11.06
CA ARG A 155 -11.34 3.84 10.62
C ARG A 155 -11.45 5.14 11.41
N ARG A 156 -12.16 6.12 10.85
CA ARG A 156 -12.51 7.35 11.58
C ARG A 156 -13.27 6.96 12.85
N GLY A 157 -12.82 7.50 14.00
CA GLY A 157 -13.50 7.38 15.29
C GLY A 157 -14.85 8.07 15.31
#